data_AF-A0A1A8IV06-F1
#
_entry.id   AF-A0A1A8IV06-F1
#
_cell.length_a   1.000
_cell.length_b   1.000
_cell.length_c   1.000
_cell.angle_alpha   90.00
_cell.angle_beta   90.00
_cell.angle_gamma   90.00
#
_symmetry.space_group_name_H-M   'P 1'
#
loop_
_entity.id
_entity.type
_entity.pdbx_description
1 polymer ?
#
loop_
_entity_poly.entity_id
_entity_poly.type
_entity_poly.pdbx_seq_one_letter_code
_entity_poly.pdbx_strand_id
1 'polypeptide(L)'
;NKHRMIMFLDELGNVPELPDTIESFRADLPRDLAALHEICVAHSAELRILSNERGAQQHVLKKLLAITELLQQKQAQYAMSNSNRTECTIMSLAAAIQVM
;
A
#
# COMPACT_ATOMS: atom_id res chain seq x y z
N ASN A 1 13.62 11.94 44.75
CA ASN A 1 13.25 12.02 43.31
C ASN A 1 13.02 10.67 42.63
N LYS A 2 13.84 9.64 42.86
CA LYS A 2 13.66 8.31 42.25
C LYS A 2 12.26 7.70 42.44
N HIS A 3 11.71 7.75 43.66
CA HIS A 3 10.38 7.19 43.94
C HIS A 3 9.25 7.91 43.18
N ARG A 4 9.35 9.25 43.05
CA ARG A 4 8.40 10.05 42.26
C ARG A 4 8.43 9.68 40.77
N MET A 5 9.61 9.36 40.23
CA MET A 5 9.76 8.91 38.84
C MET A 5 9.10 7.55 38.63
N ILE A 6 9.21 6.64 39.60
CA ILE A 6 8.60 5.31 39.52
C ILE A 6 7.08 5.41 39.52
N MET A 7 6.49 6.18 40.45
CA MET A 7 5.03 6.36 40.47
C MET A 7 4.53 7.07 39.21
N PHE A 8 5.28 8.06 38.71
CA PHE A 8 4.93 8.74 37.47
C PHE A 8 4.85 7.78 36.27
N LEU A 9 5.80 6.86 36.13
CA LEU A 9 5.79 5.87 35.03
C LEU A 9 4.66 4.84 35.21
N ASP A 10 4.36 4.47 36.45
CA ASP A 10 3.27 3.54 36.80
C ASP A 10 1.90 4.15 36.43
N GLU A 11 1.66 5.39 36.85
CA GLU A 11 0.45 6.14 36.52
C GLU A 11 0.33 6.42 35.01
N LEU A 12 1.45 6.71 34.33
CA LEU A 12 1.47 6.97 32.90
C LEU A 12 1.08 5.75 32.06
N GLY A 13 1.49 4.54 32.49
CA GLY A 13 1.14 3.29 31.83
C GLY A 13 -0.25 2.75 32.20
N ASN A 14 -0.89 3.30 33.22
CA ASN A 14 -2.18 2.84 33.73
C ASN A 14 -3.36 3.34 32.86
N VAL A 15 -3.37 2.90 31.60
CA VAL A 15 -4.45 3.15 30.63
C VAL A 15 -5.20 1.82 30.42
N PRO A 16 -6.23 1.52 31.23
CA PRO A 16 -6.87 0.19 31.26
C PRO A 16 -7.73 -0.09 30.01
N GLU A 17 -8.21 0.96 29.35
CA GLU A 17 -9.03 0.87 28.15
C GLU A 17 -8.41 1.70 27.04
N LEU A 18 -8.51 1.21 25.80
CA LEU A 18 -8.07 1.95 24.63
C LEU A 18 -8.93 3.22 24.53
N PRO A 19 -8.33 4.43 24.59
CA PRO A 19 -9.09 5.66 24.41
C PRO A 19 -9.79 5.64 23.05
N ASP A 20 -11.03 6.14 23.00
CA ASP A 20 -11.73 6.32 21.73
C ASP A 20 -10.83 7.11 20.78
N THR A 21 -10.57 6.52 19.62
CA THR A 21 -9.50 6.95 18.72
C THR A 21 -9.60 8.45 18.44
N ILE A 22 -8.54 9.16 18.83
CA ILE A 22 -8.30 10.57 18.53
C ILE A 22 -8.40 10.73 17.02
N GLU A 23 -9.27 11.66 16.60
CA GLU A 23 -9.48 12.22 15.26
C GLU A 23 -8.90 11.40 14.10
N SER A 24 -9.79 10.92 13.22
CA SER A 24 -9.40 10.34 11.92
C SER A 24 -8.36 11.25 11.25
N PHE A 25 -7.09 10.85 11.38
CA PHE A 25 -6.01 11.49 10.66
C PHE A 25 -6.40 11.38 9.20
N ARG A 26 -6.58 12.54 8.55
CA ARG A 26 -6.73 12.63 7.08
C ARG A 26 -5.40 12.31 6.40
N ALA A 27 -4.75 11.22 6.80
CA ALA A 27 -3.71 10.62 6.02
C ALA A 27 -4.33 10.21 4.68
N ASP A 28 -3.59 10.45 3.59
CA ASP A 28 -3.97 9.99 2.26
C ASP A 28 -3.82 8.47 2.22
N LEU A 29 -4.79 7.77 2.82
CA LEU A 29 -4.79 6.31 2.97
C LEU A 29 -4.48 5.57 1.65
N PRO A 30 -5.01 5.99 0.48
CA PRO A 30 -4.60 5.41 -0.80
C PRO A 30 -3.10 5.48 -1.07
N ARG A 31 -2.45 6.60 -0.73
CA ARG A 31 -1.00 6.79 -0.90
C ARG A 31 -0.20 5.90 0.04
N ASP A 32 -0.60 5.81 1.29
CA ASP A 32 0.06 4.95 2.28
C ASP A 32 -0.07 3.47 1.90
N LEU A 33 -1.24 3.06 1.39
CA LEU A 33 -1.46 1.71 0.87
C LEU A 33 -0.65 1.42 -0.39
N ALA A 34 -0.43 2.42 -1.26
CA ALA A 34 0.44 2.28 -2.42
C ALA A 34 1.89 2.05 -2.00
N ALA A 35 2.40 2.83 -1.02
CA ALA A 35 3.74 2.62 -0.47
C ALA A 35 3.88 1.22 0.17
N LEU A 36 2.85 0.74 0.87
CA LEU A 36 2.86 -0.63 1.41
C LEU A 36 2.87 -1.69 0.29
N HIS A 37 2.11 -1.49 -0.78
CA HIS A 37 2.11 -2.37 -1.96
C HIS A 37 3.50 -2.45 -2.60
N GLU A 38 4.21 -1.33 -2.74
CA GLU A 38 5.58 -1.31 -3.26
C GLU A 38 6.53 -2.17 -2.42
N ILE A 39 6.41 -2.12 -1.09
CA ILE A 39 7.17 -3.01 -0.19
C ILE A 39 6.82 -4.48 -0.46
N CYS A 40 5.53 -4.81 -0.62
CA CYS A 40 5.12 -6.19 -0.93
C CYS A 40 5.65 -6.67 -2.29
N VAL A 41 5.71 -5.81 -3.30
CA VAL A 41 6.28 -6.13 -4.61
C VAL A 41 7.79 -6.38 -4.49
N ALA A 42 8.51 -5.47 -3.83
CA ALA A 42 9.95 -5.56 -3.64
C ALA A 42 10.38 -6.85 -2.92
N HIS A 43 9.59 -7.29 -1.93
CA HIS A 43 9.86 -8.50 -1.14
C HIS A 43 9.01 -9.72 -1.55
N SER A 44 8.41 -9.70 -2.75
CA SER A 44 7.49 -10.75 -3.20
C SER A 44 8.12 -12.15 -3.24
N ALA A 45 9.43 -12.26 -3.49
CA ALA A 45 10.16 -13.52 -3.46
C ALA A 45 10.21 -14.12 -2.05
N GLU A 46 10.55 -13.31 -1.04
CA GLU A 46 10.61 -13.72 0.37
C GLU A 46 9.21 -14.06 0.90
N LEU A 47 8.22 -13.22 0.60
CA LEU A 47 6.81 -13.48 0.93
C LEU A 47 6.32 -14.79 0.31
N ARG A 48 6.77 -15.14 -0.90
CA ARG A 48 6.42 -16.41 -1.56
C ARG A 48 7.04 -17.61 -0.84
N ILE A 49 8.28 -17.50 -0.35
CA ILE A 49 8.91 -18.54 0.47
C ILE A 49 8.09 -18.75 1.75
N LEU A 50 7.79 -17.67 2.49
CA LEU A 50 6.99 -17.72 3.72
C LEU A 50 5.58 -18.26 3.48
N SER A 51 4.97 -17.95 2.34
CA SER A 51 3.64 -18.44 1.98
C SER A 51 3.58 -19.96 1.72
N ASN A 52 4.73 -20.59 1.51
CA ASN A 52 4.84 -22.03 1.32
C ASN A 52 5.09 -22.78 2.63
N GLU A 53 5.46 -22.07 3.70
CA GLU A 53 5.60 -22.65 5.03
C GLU A 53 4.23 -23.03 5.60
N ARG A 54 4.20 -24.15 6.33
CA ARG A 54 2.96 -24.65 6.94
C ARG A 54 2.71 -23.89 8.24
N GLY A 55 1.61 -23.13 8.31
CA GLY A 55 1.24 -22.38 9.50
C GLY A 55 -0.05 -21.60 9.32
N ALA A 56 -0.55 -20.99 10.41
CA ALA A 56 -1.78 -20.21 10.40
C ALA A 56 -1.73 -19.01 9.43
N GLN A 57 -0.54 -18.48 9.18
CA GLN A 57 -0.28 -17.33 8.30
C GLN A 57 -0.33 -17.68 6.80
N GLN A 58 -0.25 -18.97 6.44
CA GLN A 58 -0.09 -19.41 5.05
C GLN A 58 -1.18 -18.87 4.12
N HIS A 59 -2.45 -18.99 4.53
CA HIS A 59 -3.59 -18.55 3.74
C HIS A 59 -3.58 -17.02 3.54
N VAL A 60 -3.21 -16.27 4.57
CA VAL A 60 -3.15 -14.81 4.52
C VAL A 60 -2.02 -14.35 3.58
N LEU A 61 -0.85 -14.97 3.66
CA LEU A 61 0.29 -14.64 2.79
C LEU A 61 0.01 -14.96 1.32
N LYS A 62 -0.65 -16.09 1.03
CA LYS A 62 -1.09 -16.40 -0.35
C LYS A 62 -2.08 -15.36 -0.88
N LYS A 63 -3.02 -14.93 -0.05
CA LYS A 63 -3.97 -13.87 -0.41
C LYS A 63 -3.27 -12.53 -0.64
N LEU A 64 -2.30 -12.17 0.20
CA LEU A 64 -1.50 -10.96 0.05
C LEU A 64 -0.74 -10.95 -1.28
N LEU A 65 -0.08 -12.06 -1.63
CA LEU A 65 0.63 -12.21 -2.90
C LEU A 65 -0.31 -12.07 -4.10
N ALA A 66 -1.48 -12.71 -4.06
CA ALA A 66 -2.47 -12.63 -5.13
C ALA A 66 -2.99 -11.20 -5.33
N ILE A 67 -3.26 -10.46 -4.24
CA ILE A 67 -3.68 -9.05 -4.30
C ILE A 67 -2.53 -8.18 -4.84
N THR A 68 -1.31 -8.41 -4.37
CA THR A 68 -0.11 -7.66 -4.81
C THR A 68 0.09 -7.80 -6.32
N GLU A 69 -0.05 -9.02 -6.85
CA GLU A 69 0.04 -9.29 -8.29
C GLU A 69 -1.11 -8.66 -9.09
N LEU A 70 -2.34 -8.76 -8.59
CA LEU A 70 -3.50 -8.12 -9.22
C LEU A 70 -3.33 -6.60 -9.32
N LEU A 71 -2.88 -5.95 -8.25
CA LEU A 71 -2.65 -4.51 -8.22
C LEU A 71 -1.52 -4.10 -9.19
N GLN A 72 -0.45 -4.90 -9.26
CA GLN A 72 0.64 -4.68 -10.22
C GLN A 72 0.15 -4.78 -11.67
N GLN A 73 -0.68 -5.78 -11.99
CA GLN A 73 -1.28 -5.94 -13.32
C GLN A 73 -2.20 -4.76 -13.66
N LYS A 74 -3.00 -4.29 -12.71
CA LYS A 74 -3.87 -3.12 -12.89
C LYS A 74 -3.05 -1.86 -13.17
N GLN A 75 -1.99 -1.62 -12.41
CA GLN A 75 -1.08 -0.49 -12.63
C GLN A 75 -0.49 -0.51 -14.05
N ALA A 76 0.00 -1.67 -14.50
CA ALA A 76 0.53 -1.82 -15.87
C ALA A 76 -0.55 -1.57 -16.94
N GLN A 77 -1.77 -2.07 -16.74
CA GLN A 77 -2.91 -1.82 -17.63
C GLN A 77 -3.23 -0.32 -17.75
N TYR A 78 -3.27 0.41 -16.62
CA TYR A 78 -3.51 1.85 -16.64
C TYR A 78 -2.37 2.63 -17.31
N ALA A 79 -1.12 2.25 -17.07
CA ALA A 79 0.03 2.86 -17.72
C ALA A 79 -0.01 2.67 -19.25
N MET A 80 -0.28 1.44 -19.72
CA MET A 80 -0.44 1.14 -21.15
C MET A 80 -1.63 1.87 -21.77
N SER A 81 -2.80 1.83 -21.12
CA SER A 81 -4.00 2.52 -21.61
C SER A 81 -3.78 4.03 -21.73
N ASN A 82 -3.06 4.64 -20.77
CA ASN A 82 -2.71 6.05 -20.84
C ASN A 82 -1.72 6.36 -21.97
N SER A 83 -0.73 5.50 -22.21
CA SER A 83 0.21 5.62 -23.35
C SER A 83 -0.51 5.55 -24.69
N ASN A 84 -1.43 4.59 -24.85
CA ASN A 84 -2.25 4.45 -26.06
C ASN A 84 -3.15 5.66 -26.28
N ARG A 85 -3.66 6.27 -25.19
CA ARG A 85 -4.46 7.49 -25.27
C ARG A 85 -3.60 8.68 -25.72
N THR A 86 -2.39 8.84 -25.19
CA THR A 86 -1.46 9.89 -25.65
C THR A 86 -1.05 9.68 -27.11
N GLU A 87 -0.78 8.46 -27.54
CA GLU A 87 -0.48 8.15 -28.94
C GLU A 87 -1.65 8.46 -29.88
N CYS A 88 -2.88 8.06 -29.52
CA CYS A 88 -4.09 8.38 -30.29
C CYS A 88 -4.32 9.91 -30.40
N THR A 89 -4.03 10.66 -29.34
CA THR A 89 -4.14 12.13 -29.35
C THR A 89 -3.07 12.76 -30.26
N ILE A 90 -1.84 12.24 -30.22
CA ILE A 90 -0.73 12.70 -31.07
C ILE A 90 -1.01 12.37 -32.55
N MET A 91 -1.49 11.17 -32.86
CA MET A 91 -1.86 10.80 -34.23
C MET A 91 -3.02 11.65 -34.77
N SER A 92 -4.00 12.00 -33.92
CA SER A 92 -5.12 12.86 -34.30
C SER A 92 -4.67 14.30 -34.58
N LEU A 93 -3.73 14.83 -33.79
CA LEU A 93 -3.12 16.15 -34.04
C LEU A 93 -2.26 16.14 -35.32
N ALA A 94 -1.47 15.10 -35.55
CA ALA A 94 -0.63 14.97 -36.75
C ALA A 94 -1.49 14.89 -38.03
N ALA A 95 -2.60 14.13 -38.00
CA ALA A 95 -3.54 14.07 -39.13
C ALA A 95 -4.24 15.41 -39.39
N ALA A 96 -4.58 16.18 -38.35
CA ALA A 96 -5.19 17.50 -38.50
C ALA A 96 -4.21 18.54 -39.10
N ILE A 97 -2.93 18.47 -38.76
CA ILE A 97 -1.89 19.35 -39.31
C ILE A 97 -1.59 19.01 -40.78
N GLN A 98 -1.66 17.73 -41.18
CA GLN A 98 -1.39 17.31 -42.56
C GLN A 98 -2.49 17.71 -43.57
N VAL A 99 -3.67 18.10 -43.07
CA VAL A 99 -4.86 18.47 -43.87
C VAL A 99 -5.05 19.99 -43.97
N MET A 100 -4.21 20.78 -43.28
CA MET A 100 -4.07 22.24 -43.47
C MET A 100 -2.85 22.57 -44.32
#